data_AF-A0A1F7QMQ7-F1
#
_entry.id   AF-A0A1F7QMQ7-F1
#
_cell.length_a   1.000
_cell.length_b   1.000
_cell.length_c   1.000
_cell.angle_alpha   90.00
_cell.angle_beta   90.00
_cell.angle_gamma   90.00
#
_symmetry.space_group_name_H-M   'P 1'
#
loop_
_entity.id
_entity.type
_entity.pdbx_description
1 polymer ?
#
loop_
_entity_poly.entity_id
_entity_poly.type
_entity_poly.pdbx_seq_one_letter_code
_entity_poly.pdbx_strand_id
1 'polypeptide(L)' 'MFSGPIIGLIAAISAATWIYTWSMRRTGNNTQNAGVVAVIAGVIVFFVVWSIIALIDASLGN' A
#
# COMPACT_ATOMS: atom_id res chain seq x y z
N MET A 1 -20.50 -5.54 3.04
CA MET A 1 -19.45 -4.59 3.46
C MET A 1 -18.12 -5.20 3.05
N PHE A 2 -17.27 -4.49 2.31
CA PHE A 2 -15.93 -5.01 1.99
C PHE A 2 -15.15 -5.17 3.30
N SER A 3 -14.47 -6.30 3.49
CA SER A 3 -13.68 -6.53 4.69
C SER A 3 -12.47 -5.57 4.71
N GLY A 4 -12.10 -5.03 5.88
CA GLY A 4 -10.96 -4.11 6.03
C GLY A 4 -9.68 -4.55 5.31
N PRO A 5 -9.32 -5.86 5.28
CA PRO A 5 -8.20 -6.36 4.50
C PRO A 5 -8.31 -6.11 2.98
N ILE A 6 -9.51 -6.18 2.39
CA ILE A 6 -9.70 -5.91 0.95
C ILE A 6 -9.42 -4.43 0.65
N ILE A 7 -9.90 -3.52 1.49
CA ILE A 7 -9.66 -2.09 1.34
C ILE A 7 -8.16 -1.78 1.47
N GLY A 8 -7.50 -2.39 2.46
CA GLY A 8 -6.05 -2.30 2.63
C GLY A 8 -5.28 -2.81 1.40
N LEU A 9 -5.71 -3.92 0.81
CA LEU A 9 -5.07 -4.51 -0.37
C LEU A 9 -5.18 -3.60 -1.60
N ILE A 10 -6.35 -3.03 -1.85
CA ILE A 10 -6.56 -2.10 -2.97
C ILE A 10 -5.67 -0.87 -2.80
N ALA A 11 -5.64 -0.28 -1.61
CA ALA A 11 -4.79 0.87 -1.30
C ALA A 11 -3.29 0.54 -1.50
N ALA A 12 -2.85 -0.63 -1.05
CA ALA A 12 -1.48 -1.09 -1.21
C ALA A 12 -1.07 -1.26 -2.68
N ILE A 13 -1.92 -1.88 -3.51
CA ILE A 13 -1.64 -2.09 -4.94
C ILE A 13 -1.57 -0.74 -5.67
N SER A 14 -2.50 0.17 -5.41
CA SER A 14 -2.50 1.51 -6.00
C SER A 14 -1.24 2.30 -5.62
N ALA A 15 -0.88 2.30 -4.33
CA ALA A 15 0.31 2.99 -3.85
C ALA A 15 1.60 2.36 -4.40
N ALA A 16 1.72 1.04 -4.40
CA ALA A 16 2.87 0.33 -4.96
C ALA A 16 3.06 0.65 -6.45
N THR A 17 1.98 0.70 -7.22
CA THR A 17 2.02 1.04 -8.66
C THR A 17 2.50 2.48 -8.88
N TRP A 18 2.00 3.44 -8.08
CA TRP A 18 2.44 4.83 -8.16
C TRP A 18 3.92 4.98 -7.77
N ILE A 19 4.36 4.33 -6.70
CA ILE A 19 5.76 4.37 -6.23
C ILE A 19 6.70 3.72 -7.23
N TYR A 20 6.30 2.60 -7.82
CA TYR A 20 7.06 1.93 -8.86
C TYR A 20 7.30 2.85 -10.07
N THR A 21 6.22 3.42 -10.62
CA THR A 21 6.31 4.31 -11.79
C THR A 21 7.10 5.58 -11.48
N TRP A 22 6.94 6.14 -10.29
CA TRP A 22 7.72 7.27 -9.81
C TRP A 22 9.21 6.94 -9.65
N SER A 23 9.53 5.77 -9.09
CA SER A 23 10.91 5.31 -8.89
C SER A 23 11.61 5.06 -10.21
N MET A 24 10.93 4.45 -11.19
CA MET A 24 11.45 4.27 -12.55
C MET A 24 11.84 5.60 -13.22
N ARG A 25 11.02 6.65 -13.03
CA ARG A 25 11.31 8.01 -13.55
C ARG A 25 12.55 8.64 -12.93
N ARG A 26 12.88 8.29 -11.67
CA ARG A 26 14.01 8.89 -10.93
C ARG A 26 15.30 8.09 -11.03
N THR A 27 15.21 6.77 -11.13
CA THR A 27 16.35 5.86 -11.11
C THR A 27 16.90 5.53 -12.51
N GLY A 28 16.36 6.16 -13.56
CA GLY A 28 16.80 5.91 -14.94
C GLY A 28 16.42 4.51 -15.42
N ASN A 29 15.21 4.05 -15.10
CA ASN A 29 14.69 2.73 -15.48
C ASN A 29 15.39 1.54 -14.79
N ASN A 30 15.84 1.70 -13.55
CA ASN A 30 16.31 0.58 -12.73
C ASN A 30 15.12 -0.23 -12.17
N THR A 31 14.68 -1.22 -12.94
CA THR A 31 13.52 -2.08 -12.61
C THR A 31 13.68 -2.84 -11.29
N GLN A 32 14.87 -3.36 -11.00
CA GLN A 32 15.09 -4.15 -9.79
C GLN A 32 14.93 -3.30 -8.53
N ASN A 33 15.59 -2.14 -8.49
CA ASN A 33 15.48 -1.24 -7.35
C ASN A 33 14.07 -0.66 -7.22
N ALA A 34 13.46 -0.24 -8.33
CA ALA A 34 12.07 0.25 -8.34
C ALA A 34 11.07 -0.80 -7.84
N GLY A 35 11.24 -2.07 -8.22
CA GLY A 35 10.43 -3.18 -7.76
C GLY A 35 10.54 -3.40 -6.25
N VAL A 36 11.77 -3.45 -5.72
CA VAL A 36 12.00 -3.62 -4.28
C VAL A 36 11.37 -2.48 -3.47
N VAL A 37 11.57 -1.23 -3.90
CA VAL A 37 10.98 -0.05 -3.23
C VAL A 37 9.46 -0.11 -3.26
N ALA A 38 8.86 -0.46 -4.40
CA ALA A 38 7.41 -0.55 -4.55
C ALA A 38 6.78 -1.64 -3.68
N VAL A 39 7.42 -2.81 -3.57
CA VAL A 39 6.96 -3.91 -2.72
C VAL A 39 7.00 -3.52 -1.25
N ILE A 40 8.14 -2.99 -0.77
CA ILE A 40 8.29 -2.57 0.63
C ILE A 40 7.26 -1.50 0.96
N ALA A 41 7.13 -0.47 0.12
CA ALA A 41 6.17 0.59 0.36
C ALA A 41 4.71 0.10 0.30
N GLY A 42 4.38 -0.80 -0.63
CA GLY A 42 3.06 -1.41 -0.73
C GLY A 42 2.68 -2.19 0.53
N VAL A 43 3.60 -3.00 1.06
CA VAL A 43 3.39 -3.73 2.33
C VAL A 43 3.16 -2.77 3.49
N ILE A 44 3.95 -1.69 3.58
CA ILE A 44 3.75 -0.66 4.61
C ILE A 44 2.37 -0.02 4.49
N VAL A 45 1.96 0.37 3.28
CA VAL A 45 0.64 0.99 3.04
C VAL A 45 -0.49 0.03 3.40
N PHE A 46 -0.36 -1.26 3.08
CA PHE A 46 -1.35 -2.28 3.48
C PHE A 46 -1.59 -2.27 4.98
N PHE A 47 -0.52 -2.42 5.77
CA PHE A 47 -0.63 -2.47 7.23
C PHE A 47 -1.15 -1.17 7.82
N VAL A 48 -0.69 -0.01 7.32
CA VAL A 48 -1.17 1.30 7.78
C VAL A 48 -2.68 1.44 7.54
N VAL A 49 -3.16 1.15 6.33
CA VAL A 49 -4.59 1.29 5.99
C VAL A 49 -5.43 0.28 6.77
N TRP A 50 -4.96 -0.97 6.88
CA TRP A 50 -5.66 -1.98 7.65
C TRP A 50 -5.74 -1.62 9.14
N SER A 51 -4.65 -1.12 9.74
CA SER A 51 -4.65 -0.64 11.13
C SER A 51 -5.60 0.53 11.34
N ILE A 52 -5.66 1.49 10.40
CA ILE A 52 -6.60 2.61 10.47
C ILE A 52 -8.05 2.10 10.47
N ILE A 53 -8.38 1.17 9.57
CA ILE A 53 -9.74 0.60 9.50
C ILE A 53 -10.07 -0.17 10.78
N ALA A 54 -9.14 -0.98 11.28
CA ALA A 54 -9.33 -1.73 12.53
C ALA A 54 -9.57 -0.81 13.74
N LEU A 55 -8.87 0.33 13.81
CA LEU A 55 -9.09 1.35 14.85
C LEU A 55 -10.44 2.03 14.70
N ILE A 56 -10.88 2.30 13.47
CA ILE A 56 -12.21 2.87 13.20
C ILE A 56 -13.30 1.88 13.67
N ASP A 57 -13.21 0.61 13.26
CA ASP A 57 -14.20 -0.40 13.65
C ASP A 57 -14.27 -0.56 15.18
N ALA A 58 -13.11 -0.63 15.85
CA ALA A 58 -13.04 -0.68 17.31
C ALA A 58 -13.65 0.57 17.98
N SER A 59 -13.48 1.76 17.39
CA SER A 59 -14.07 3.01 17.91
C SER A 59 -15.59 3.08 17.74
N LEU A 60 -16.13 2.33 16.77
CA LEU A 60 -17.56 2.23 16.49
C LEU A 60 -18.24 1.11 17.29
N GLY A 61 -17.49 0.34 18.09
CA GLY A 61 -18.01 -0.77 18.89
C GLY A 61 -18.39 -2.01 18.07
N ASN A 62 -17.84 -2.14 16.86
CA ASN A 62 -18.02 -3.31 16.00
C ASN A 62 -16.89 -4.34 16.20
#